data_AF-A0A377TPB9-F1
#
_entry.id   AF-A0A377TPB9-F1
#
_cell.length_a   1.000
_cell.length_b   1.000
_cell.length_c   1.000
_cell.angle_alpha   90.00
_cell.angle_beta   90.00
_cell.angle_gamma   90.00
#
_symmetry.space_group_name_H-M   'P 1'
#
loop_
_entity.id
_entity.type
_entity.pdbx_description
1 polymer ?
#
loop_
_entity_poly.entity_id
_entity_poly.type
_entity_poly.pdbx_seq_one_letter_code
_entity_poly.pdbx_strand_id
1 'polypeptide(L)'
;MSGKEVVDYLTAVAQMKPDSGAYPQFANVSFVAKDGKLNDLKIKGEPVDPAKTYRMATLSFNATGGDGYPNIADKPGYVNTGFYRCRSAERVYREELAAGCRRL
;
A
#
# COMPACT_ATOMS: atom_id res chain seq x y z
N MET A 1 8.00 -7.98 2.95
CA MET A 1 6.92 -8.80 3.58
C MET A 1 6.63 -9.97 2.67
N SER A 2 6.39 -11.16 3.24
CA SER A 2 6.01 -12.34 2.45
C SER A 2 4.62 -12.17 1.85
N GLY A 3 4.29 -12.92 0.80
CA GLY A 3 2.97 -12.88 0.18
C GLY A 3 1.85 -13.19 1.18
N LYS A 4 2.08 -14.13 2.09
CA LYS A 4 1.14 -14.40 3.20
C LYS A 4 0.89 -13.16 4.07
N GLU A 5 1.95 -12.47 4.49
CA GLU A 5 1.82 -11.24 5.29
C GLU A 5 1.08 -10.13 4.53
N VAL A 6 1.24 -10.06 3.21
CA VAL A 6 0.53 -9.09 2.35
C VAL A 6 -0.96 -9.39 2.31
N VAL A 7 -1.33 -10.65 2.12
CA VAL A 7 -2.75 -11.08 2.13
C VAL A 7 -3.38 -10.75 3.47
N ASP A 8 -2.72 -11.10 4.57
CA ASP A 8 -3.22 -10.85 5.92
C ASP A 8 -3.37 -9.34 6.18
N TYR A 9 -2.38 -8.53 5.78
CA TYR A 9 -2.42 -7.07 5.92
C TYR A 9 -3.53 -6.42 5.09
N LEU A 10 -3.63 -6.76 3.80
CA LEU A 10 -4.64 -6.20 2.91
C LEU A 10 -6.05 -6.60 3.32
N THR A 11 -6.23 -7.82 3.85
CA THR A 11 -7.53 -8.28 4.35
C THR A 11 -8.01 -7.42 5.51
N ALA A 12 -7.12 -7.12 6.47
CA ALA A 12 -7.44 -6.24 7.60
C ALA A 12 -7.75 -4.81 7.14
N VAL A 13 -6.92 -4.24 6.25
CA VAL A 13 -7.09 -2.89 5.74
C VAL A 13 -8.37 -2.74 4.90
N ALA A 14 -8.77 -3.77 4.15
CA ALA A 14 -9.99 -3.76 3.36
C ALA A 14 -11.29 -3.78 4.21
N GLN A 15 -11.21 -4.02 5.52
CA GLN A 15 -12.37 -3.92 6.41
C GLN A 15 -12.67 -2.47 6.85
N MET A 16 -11.79 -1.52 6.57
CA MET A 16 -12.01 -0.12 6.91
C MET A 16 -13.19 0.43 6.10
N LYS A 17 -14.21 0.93 6.79
CA LYS A 17 -15.49 1.31 6.17
C LYS A 17 -15.35 2.57 5.31
N PRO A 18 -16.14 2.68 4.22
CA PRO A 18 -16.35 3.94 3.53
C PRO A 18 -16.85 5.04 4.47
N ASP A 19 -16.71 6.30 4.05
CA ASP A 19 -17.08 7.49 4.83
C ASP A 19 -16.33 7.61 6.17
N SER A 20 -15.07 7.16 6.17
CA SER A 20 -14.16 7.32 7.30
C SER A 20 -12.78 7.75 6.81
N GLY A 21 -12.03 8.47 7.67
CA GLY A 21 -10.63 8.82 7.39
C GLY A 21 -9.73 7.60 7.17
N ALA A 22 -10.12 6.45 7.74
CA ALA A 22 -9.41 5.18 7.62
C ALA A 22 -9.57 4.49 6.26
N TYR A 23 -10.49 4.95 5.41
CA TYR A 23 -10.80 4.30 4.15
C TYR A 23 -9.56 4.21 3.22
N PRO A 24 -9.13 2.99 2.84
CA PRO A 24 -7.87 2.79 2.14
C PRO A 24 -7.92 3.23 0.69
N GLN A 25 -6.82 3.84 0.26
CA GLN A 25 -6.53 4.08 -1.16
C GLN A 25 -5.44 3.11 -1.60
N PHE A 26 -5.76 2.26 -2.58
CA PHE A 26 -4.84 1.24 -3.09
C PHE A 26 -4.28 1.65 -4.45
N ALA A 27 -3.04 1.24 -4.71
CA ALA A 27 -2.40 1.35 -6.03
C ALA A 27 -1.80 0.00 -6.40
N ASN A 28 -1.95 -0.41 -7.67
CA ASN A 28 -1.49 -1.72 -8.18
C ASN A 28 -2.09 -2.94 -7.49
N VAL A 29 -3.20 -2.79 -6.76
CA VAL A 29 -3.90 -3.88 -6.07
C VAL A 29 -5.32 -3.97 -6.62
N SER A 30 -5.80 -5.18 -6.88
CA SER A 30 -7.20 -5.45 -7.21
C SER A 30 -7.69 -6.70 -6.47
N PHE A 31 -8.96 -6.69 -6.06
CA PHE A 31 -9.61 -7.81 -5.37
C PHE A 31 -11.13 -7.61 -5.37
N VAL A 32 -11.86 -8.66 -4.98
CA VAL A 32 -13.28 -8.61 -4.64
C VAL A 32 -13.44 -8.91 -3.15
N ALA A 33 -13.84 -7.91 -2.37
CA ALA A 33 -14.11 -8.08 -0.94
C ALA A 33 -15.52 -8.67 -0.75
N LYS A 34 -15.60 -9.84 -0.12
CA LYS A 34 -16.87 -10.53 0.17
C LYS A 34 -16.76 -11.27 1.49
N ASP A 35 -17.76 -11.16 2.36
CA ASP A 35 -17.85 -11.87 3.66
C ASP A 35 -16.59 -11.70 4.53
N GLY A 36 -16.00 -10.50 4.54
CA GLY A 36 -14.78 -10.20 5.30
C GLY A 36 -13.49 -10.80 4.73
N LYS A 37 -13.53 -11.36 3.51
CA LYS A 37 -12.40 -11.97 2.82
C LYS A 37 -12.12 -11.29 1.49
N LEU A 38 -10.85 -11.33 1.07
CA LEU A 38 -10.43 -10.88 -0.25
C LEU A 38 -10.36 -12.06 -1.22
N ASN A 39 -11.17 -11.99 -2.28
CA ASN A 39 -11.15 -12.94 -3.39
C ASN A 39 -10.43 -12.31 -4.59
N ASP A 40 -9.84 -13.15 -5.45
CA ASP A 40 -9.11 -12.72 -6.66
C ASP A 40 -8.08 -11.61 -6.40
N LEU A 41 -7.37 -11.70 -5.27
CA LEU A 41 -6.37 -10.71 -4.89
C LEU A 41 -5.18 -10.77 -5.85
N LYS A 42 -4.93 -9.65 -6.52
CA LYS A 42 -3.85 -9.46 -7.48
C LYS A 42 -3.01 -8.24 -7.14
N ILE A 43 -1.70 -8.35 -7.40
CA ILE A 43 -0.75 -7.24 -7.32
C ILE A 43 -0.09 -7.08 -8.70
N LYS A 44 -0.21 -5.90 -9.29
CA LYS A 44 0.21 -5.61 -10.68
C LYS A 44 -0.41 -6.57 -11.71
N GLY A 45 -1.66 -6.97 -11.48
CA GLY A 45 -2.40 -7.89 -12.37
C GLY A 45 -2.13 -9.38 -12.15
N GLU A 46 -1.11 -9.73 -11.36
CA GLU A 46 -0.73 -11.11 -11.07
C GLU A 46 -1.32 -11.59 -9.73
N PRO A 47 -1.76 -12.85 -9.62
CA PRO A 47 -2.16 -13.43 -8.34
C PRO A 47 -1.05 -13.32 -7.31
N VAL A 48 -1.42 -13.07 -6.05
CA VAL A 48 -0.45 -13.03 -4.95
C VAL A 48 0.08 -14.43 -4.69
N ASP A 49 1.41 -14.55 -4.74
CA ASP A 49 2.13 -15.77 -4.41
C ASP A 49 2.59 -15.71 -2.94
N PRO A 50 2.11 -16.60 -2.07
CA PRO A 50 2.47 -16.60 -0.65
C PRO A 50 3.97 -16.70 -0.37
N ALA A 51 4.75 -17.32 -1.27
CA ALA A 51 6.18 -17.53 -1.13
C ALA A 51 7.03 -16.35 -1.64
N LYS A 52 6.45 -15.44 -2.44
CA LYS A 52 7.15 -14.25 -2.93
C LYS A 52 7.28 -13.17 -1.87
N THR A 53 8.30 -12.34 -2.03
CA THR A 53 8.48 -11.12 -1.21
C THR A 53 7.95 -9.92 -1.96
N TYR A 54 7.15 -9.12 -1.28
CA TYR A 54 6.57 -7.88 -1.79
C TYR A 54 7.10 -6.68 -1.00
N ARG A 55 7.21 -5.56 -1.70
CA ARG A 55 7.50 -4.25 -1.14
C ARG A 55 6.25 -3.38 -1.26
N MET A 56 5.79 -2.88 -0.13
CA MET A 56 4.67 -1.95 -0.03
C MET A 56 5.20 -0.58 0.43
N ALA A 57 4.62 0.48 -0.10
CA ALA A 57 4.86 1.84 0.35
C ALA A 57 3.59 2.36 1.03
N THR A 58 3.74 2.93 2.22
CA THR A 58 2.67 3.61 2.96
C THR A 58 3.28 4.75 3.78
N LEU A 59 2.44 5.60 4.36
CA LEU A 59 2.89 6.65 5.26
C LEU A 59 3.30 6.06 6.61
N SER A 60 4.24 6.73 7.29
CA SER A 60 4.67 6.34 8.64
C SER A 60 3.49 6.27 9.62
N PHE A 61 2.53 7.19 9.52
CA PHE A 61 1.31 7.22 10.32
C PHE A 61 0.53 5.89 10.25
N ASN A 62 0.26 5.37 9.05
CA ASN A 62 -0.43 4.08 8.90
C ASN A 62 0.47 2.91 9.33
N ALA A 63 1.78 3.00 9.05
CA ALA A 63 2.73 1.94 9.41
C ALA A 63 2.83 1.72 10.93
N THR A 64 2.65 2.76 11.73
CA THR A 64 2.65 2.70 13.21
C THR A 64 1.25 2.48 13.80
N GLY A 65 0.25 2.14 12.97
CA GLY A 65 -1.11 1.81 13.42
C GLY A 65 -2.12 2.96 13.46
N GLY A 66 -1.79 4.10 12.84
CA GLY A 66 -2.76 5.17 12.61
C GLY A 66 -4.01 4.66 11.88
N ASP A 67 -5.16 5.24 12.20
CA ASP A 67 -6.48 4.83 11.70
C ASP A 67 -6.86 3.36 11.99
N GLY A 68 -6.16 2.71 12.93
CA GLY A 68 -6.38 1.30 13.27
C GLY A 68 -5.75 0.32 12.27
N TYR A 69 -4.82 0.79 11.43
CA TYR A 69 -4.10 -0.08 10.50
C TYR A 69 -3.20 -1.08 11.27
N PRO A 70 -2.91 -2.26 10.70
CA PRO A 70 -1.96 -3.18 11.33
C PRO A 70 -0.58 -2.54 11.46
N ASN A 71 0.01 -2.58 12.66
CA ASN A 71 1.37 -2.08 12.88
C ASN A 71 2.38 -2.96 12.12
N ILE A 72 3.15 -2.32 11.24
CA ILE A 72 4.23 -2.94 10.47
C ILE A 72 5.60 -2.31 10.77
N ALA A 73 5.65 -1.28 11.63
CA ALA A 73 6.89 -0.59 12.00
C ALA A 73 7.88 -1.49 12.74
N ASP A 74 7.38 -2.49 13.48
CA ASP A 74 8.20 -3.45 14.24
C ASP A 74 8.66 -4.65 13.41
N LYS A 75 8.28 -4.73 12.12
CA LYS A 75 8.68 -5.85 11.25
C LYS A 75 10.12 -5.64 10.75
N PRO A 76 10.93 -6.71 10.64
CA PRO A 76 12.34 -6.62 10.25
C PRO A 76 12.57 -6.04 8.85
N GLY A 77 11.56 -6.08 7.98
CA GLY A 77 11.61 -5.50 6.63
C GLY A 77 11.15 -4.04 6.55
N TYR A 78 10.81 -3.40 7.67
CA TYR A 78 10.34 -2.02 7.70
C TYR A 78 11.50 -1.03 7.54
N VAL A 79 11.28 -0.01 6.72
CA VAL A 79 12.22 1.09 6.52
C VAL A 79 11.44 2.39 6.48
N ASN A 80 11.68 3.27 7.45
CA ASN A 80 11.25 4.66 7.38
C ASN A 80 12.25 5.44 6.52
N THR A 81 11.79 5.96 5.40
CA THR A 81 12.65 6.65 4.42
C THR A 81 13.02 8.07 4.82
N GLY A 82 12.37 8.65 5.84
CA GLY A 82 12.57 10.03 6.28
C GLY A 82 12.02 11.10 5.32
N PHE A 83 11.44 10.71 4.18
CA PHE A 83 10.85 11.68 3.25
C PHE A 83 9.46 12.10 3.68
N TYR A 84 9.27 13.41 3.83
CA TYR A 84 7.96 14.00 4.07
C TYR A 84 7.00 13.74 2.90
N ARG A 85 5.74 13.39 3.21
CA ARG A 85 4.69 13.09 2.22
C ARG A 85 4.59 14.14 1.11
N CYS A 86 4.48 15.41 1.50
CA CYS A 86 4.33 16.52 0.55
C CYS A 86 5.55 16.62 -0.38
N ARG A 87 6.77 16.50 0.17
CA ARG A 87 8.02 16.53 -0.61
C ARG A 87 8.14 15.35 -1.57
N SER A 88 7.73 14.15 -1.15
CA SER A 88 7.69 12.97 -2.02
C SER A 88 6.70 13.15 -3.17
N ALA A 89 5.50 13.66 -2.89
CA ALA A 89 4.48 13.91 -3.90
C ALA A 89 4.94 14.99 -4.91
N GLU A 90 5.50 16.10 -4.41
CA GLU A 90 6.05 17.16 -5.25
C GLU A 90 7.16 16.63 -6.17
N ARG A 91 8.07 15.81 -5.63
CA ARG A 91 9.17 15.23 -6.41
C ARG A 91 8.66 14.35 -7.54
N VAL A 92 7.71 13.45 -7.26
CA VAL A 92 7.08 12.60 -8.29
C VAL A 92 6.42 13.46 -9.36
N TYR A 93 5.67 14.49 -8.95
CA TYR A 93 5.00 15.39 -9.90
C TYR A 93 6.00 16.12 -10.81
N ARG A 94 7.10 16.65 -10.23
CA ARG A 94 8.16 17.30 -11.00
C ARG A 94 8.87 16.33 -11.97
N GLU A 95 9.15 15.11 -11.53
CA GLU A 95 9.80 14.08 -12.37
C GLU A 95 8.91 13.67 -13.55
N GLU A 96 7.62 13.44 -13.32
CA GLU A 96 6.64 13.11 -14.37
C GLU A 96 6.44 14.27 -15.35
N LEU A 97 6.31 15.51 -14.88
CA LEU A 97 6.23 16.69 -15.75
C LEU A 97 7.49 16.87 -16.61
N ALA A 98 8.68 16.69 -16.00
CA ALA A 98 9.95 16.77 -16.72
C ALA A 98 10.14 15.61 -17.71
N ALA A 99 9.56 14.43 -17.45
CA ALA A 99 9.55 13.32 -18.38
C ALA A 99 8.60 13.58 -19.57
N GLY A 100 7.43 14.16 -19.32
CA GLY A 100 6.48 14.56 -20.37
C GLY A 100 7.05 15.65 -21.30
N CYS A 101 7.70 16.67 -20.74
CA CYS A 101 8.32 17.75 -21.52
C CYS A 101 9.48 17.28 -22.42
N ARG A 102 10.15 16.16 -22.08
CA ARG A 102 11.23 15.57 -22.89
C ARG A 102 10.74 14.60 -23.98
N ARG A 103 9.44 14.32 -24.03
CA ARG A 103 8.82 13.45 -25.06
C ARG A 103 8.13 14.27 -26.17
N LEU A 104 8.20 15.60 -26.12
CA LEU A 104 7.78 16.54 -27.17
C LEU A 104 9.03 17.07 -27.87
#